data_AF-A0A7Y5GG40-F1
#
_entry.id   AF-A0A7Y5GG40-F1
#
_cell.length_a   1.000
_cell.length_b   1.000
_cell.length_c   1.000
_cell.angle_alpha   90.00
_cell.angle_beta   90.00
_cell.angle_gamma   90.00
#
_symmetry.space_group_name_H-M   'P 1'
#
loop_
_entity.id
_entity.type
_entity.pdbx_description
1 polymer ?
#
loop_
_entity_poly.entity_id
_entity_poly.type
_entity_poly.pdbx_seq_one_letter_code
_entity_poly.pdbx_strand_id
1 'polypeptide(L)'
;MGYEFLSTVNAALNLTCLAFLLNGYRHIKAGRKEAHKRSMLSAFGTSGLFLISYLIYHAKVGSVPFTGEGWIRPVYFMILISHIILAAAIVPMAVVTVLRGLKGTYDLHKKLARWTFPVWVYVSVTGVLVYLMLYHLV
;
A
#
# COMPACT_ATOMS: atom_id res chain seq x y z
N MET A 1 -22.29 12.29 -10.28
CA MET A 1 -20.88 11.91 -10.41
C MET A 1 -20.42 11.37 -9.06
N GLY A 2 -20.82 10.15 -8.70
CA GLY A 2 -20.83 9.70 -7.31
C GLY A 2 -19.65 8.81 -6.99
N TYR A 3 -18.62 9.35 -6.32
CA TYR A 3 -17.53 8.62 -5.64
C TYR A 3 -16.67 7.63 -6.45
N GLU A 4 -17.01 7.26 -7.69
CA GLU A 4 -16.24 6.33 -8.53
C GLU A 4 -14.82 6.81 -8.81
N PHE A 5 -14.62 8.13 -8.94
CA PHE A 5 -13.28 8.72 -9.06
C PHE A 5 -12.36 8.39 -7.87
N LEU A 6 -12.92 8.10 -6.68
CA LEU A 6 -12.11 7.67 -5.53
C LEU A 6 -11.39 6.35 -5.78
N SER A 7 -11.90 5.48 -6.65
CA SER A 7 -11.20 4.25 -7.03
C SER A 7 -9.90 4.56 -7.79
N THR A 8 -9.94 5.50 -8.73
CA THR A 8 -8.76 6.00 -9.45
C THR A 8 -7.80 6.73 -8.53
N VAL A 9 -8.32 7.55 -7.60
CA VAL A 9 -7.51 8.21 -6.56
C VAL A 9 -6.81 7.17 -5.68
N ASN A 10 -7.52 6.13 -5.27
CA ASN A 10 -6.99 5.04 -4.45
C ASN A 10 -5.85 4.30 -5.16
N ALA A 11 -6.00 4.01 -6.45
CA ALA A 11 -4.95 3.43 -7.27
C ALA A 11 -3.74 4.37 -7.40
N ALA A 12 -3.97 5.66 -7.66
CA ALA A 12 -2.92 6.66 -7.76
C ALA A 12 -2.16 6.84 -6.45
N LEU A 13 -2.85 6.82 -5.30
CA LEU A 13 -2.23 6.90 -3.97
C LEU A 13 -1.36 5.66 -3.70
N ASN A 14 -1.81 4.46 -4.06
CA ASN A 14 -0.97 3.25 -3.92
C ASN A 14 0.27 3.31 -4.80
N LEU A 15 0.13 3.75 -6.06
CA LEU A 15 1.26 3.91 -6.96
C LEU A 15 2.26 4.96 -6.44
N THR A 16 1.75 6.07 -5.90
CA THR A 16 2.56 7.12 -5.27
C THR A 16 3.28 6.60 -4.03
N CYS A 17 2.59 5.81 -3.18
CA CYS A 17 3.20 5.14 -2.04
C CYS A 17 4.32 4.19 -2.48
N LEU A 18 4.08 3.37 -3.50
CA LEU A 18 5.08 2.47 -4.07
C LEU A 18 6.33 3.25 -4.53
N ALA A 19 6.13 4.37 -5.24
CA ALA A 19 7.24 5.22 -5.68
C ALA A 19 8.07 5.75 -4.50
N PHE A 20 7.42 6.21 -3.42
CA PHE A 20 8.12 6.64 -2.21
C PHE A 20 8.87 5.51 -1.51
N LEU A 21 8.29 4.30 -1.44
CA LEU A 21 8.96 3.13 -0.86
C LEU A 21 10.22 2.76 -1.64
N LEU A 22 10.12 2.67 -2.97
CA LEU A 22 11.26 2.35 -3.84
C LEU A 22 12.35 3.42 -3.75
N ASN A 23 11.99 4.70 -3.78
CA ASN A 23 12.94 5.80 -3.60
C ASN A 23 13.58 5.77 -2.21
N GLY A 24 12.80 5.54 -1.15
CA GLY A 24 13.30 5.39 0.20
C GLY A 24 14.31 4.24 0.35
N TYR A 25 14.08 3.12 -0.35
CA TYR A 25 15.03 2.01 -0.42
C TYR A 25 16.32 2.39 -1.15
N ARG A 26 16.22 3.11 -2.28
CA ARG A 26 17.39 3.62 -3.01
C ARG A 26 18.20 4.61 -2.17
N HIS A 27 17.53 5.47 -1.39
CA HIS A 27 18.20 6.42 -0.51
C HIS A 27 18.98 5.74 0.61
N ILE A 28 18.41 4.73 1.28
CA ILE A 28 19.12 4.03 2.35
C ILE A 28 20.29 3.19 1.82
N LYS A 29 20.15 2.57 0.63
CA LYS A 29 21.25 1.87 -0.04
C LYS A 29 22.40 2.81 -0.41
N ALA A 30 22.09 4.09 -0.69
CA ALA A 30 23.06 5.14 -0.94
C ALA A 30 23.56 5.85 0.33
N GLY A 31 23.23 5.36 1.53
CA GLY A 31 23.63 5.97 2.82
C GLY A 31 22.93 7.29 3.15
N ARG A 32 21.98 7.76 2.32
CA ARG A 32 21.27 9.04 2.49
C ARG A 32 20.11 8.91 3.47
N LYS A 33 20.42 8.85 4.77
CA LYS A 33 19.46 8.61 5.86
C LYS A 33 18.31 9.63 5.91
N GLU A 34 18.59 10.92 5.74
CA GLU A 34 17.54 11.95 5.82
C GLU A 34 16.57 11.87 4.63
N ALA A 35 17.09 11.63 3.42
CA ALA A 35 16.25 11.42 2.24
C ALA A 35 15.42 10.13 2.36
N HIS A 36 15.98 9.06 2.93
CA HIS A 36 15.24 7.86 3.27
C HIS A 36 14.09 8.16 4.24
N LYS A 37 14.37 8.85 5.35
CA LYS A 37 13.36 9.23 6.35
C LYS A 37 12.23 10.03 5.73
N ARG A 38 12.54 11.07 4.94
CA ARG A 38 11.54 11.87 4.23
C ARG A 38 10.67 11.00 3.32
N SER A 39 11.28 10.13 2.52
CA SER A 39 10.55 9.21 1.64
C SER A 39 9.64 8.25 2.40
N MET A 40 10.11 7.67 3.51
CA MET A 40 9.30 6.74 4.31
C MET A 40 8.15 7.43 5.03
N LEU A 41 8.34 8.66 5.50
CA LEU A 41 7.25 9.47 6.08
C LEU A 41 6.22 9.87 5.02
N SER A 42 6.67 10.21 3.80
CA SER A 42 5.77 10.46 2.67
C SER A 42 4.97 9.20 2.31
N ALA A 43 5.62 8.03 2.20
CA ALA A 43 4.94 6.75 1.96
C ALA A 43 3.89 6.45 3.04
N PHE A 44 4.23 6.68 4.31
CA PHE A 44 3.33 6.50 5.44
C PHE A 44 2.11 7.43 5.36
N GLY A 45 2.34 8.72 5.10
CA GLY A 45 1.27 9.71 4.92
C GLY A 45 0.36 9.38 3.74
N THR A 46 0.92 9.03 2.59
CA THR A 46 0.15 8.62 1.40
C THR A 46 -0.65 7.34 1.66
N SER A 47 -0.11 6.37 2.40
CA SER A 47 -0.84 5.16 2.80
C SER A 47 -2.02 5.50 3.74
N GLY A 48 -1.84 6.45 4.66
CA GLY A 48 -2.92 6.95 5.52
C GLY A 48 -4.04 7.61 4.70
N LEU A 49 -3.68 8.46 3.74
CA LEU A 49 -4.65 9.09 2.83
C LEU A 49 -5.39 8.04 1.98
N PHE A 50 -4.68 7.03 1.48
CA PHE A 50 -5.29 5.91 0.77
C PHE A 50 -6.31 5.19 1.65
N LEU A 51 -5.97 4.87 2.90
CA LEU A 51 -6.88 4.16 3.79
C LEU A 51 -8.15 4.97 4.06
N ILE A 52 -8.02 6.28 4.33
CA ILE A 52 -9.17 7.18 4.53
C ILE A 52 -10.05 7.20 3.28
N SER A 53 -9.45 7.43 2.10
CA SER A 53 -10.18 7.47 0.82
C SER A 53 -10.85 6.13 0.50
N TYR A 54 -10.18 5.01 0.76
CA TYR A 54 -10.73 3.66 0.60
C TYR A 54 -11.94 3.41 1.50
N LEU A 55 -11.85 3.76 2.79
CA LEU A 55 -12.96 3.58 3.73
C LEU A 55 -14.16 4.46 3.35
N ILE A 56 -13.93 5.69 2.89
CA ILE A 56 -15.01 6.57 2.38
C ILE A 56 -15.67 5.95 1.15
N TYR A 57 -14.87 5.52 0.17
CA TYR A 57 -15.38 4.85 -1.03
C TYR A 57 -16.21 3.62 -0.66
N HIS A 58 -15.70 2.75 0.21
CA HIS A 58 -16.38 1.53 0.61
C HIS A 58 -17.67 1.79 1.38
N ALA A 59 -17.69 2.81 2.25
CA ALA A 59 -18.88 3.21 3.00
C ALA A 59 -19.98 3.85 2.12
N LYS A 60 -19.62 4.42 0.95
CA LYS A 60 -20.56 5.14 0.07
C LYS A 60 -21.00 4.32 -1.15
N VAL A 61 -20.09 3.56 -1.74
CA VAL A 61 -20.33 2.78 -2.98
C VAL A 61 -20.61 1.31 -2.67
N GLY A 62 -20.17 0.82 -1.51
CA GLY A 62 -20.29 -0.59 -1.16
C GLY A 62 -19.24 -1.48 -1.86
N SER A 63 -19.53 -2.77 -1.93
CA SER A 63 -18.66 -3.75 -2.60
C SER A 63 -19.05 -3.88 -4.06
N VAL A 64 -18.12 -3.62 -4.98
CA VAL A 64 -18.31 -3.89 -6.40
C VAL A 64 -18.01 -5.37 -6.66
N PRO A 65 -18.97 -6.17 -7.17
CA PRO A 65 -18.73 -7.57 -7.46
C PRO A 65 -17.78 -7.70 -8.66
N PHE A 66 -16.82 -8.62 -8.57
CA PHE A 66 -15.98 -8.98 -9.69
C PHE A 66 -16.76 -9.90 -10.64
N THR A 67 -17.05 -9.43 -11.87
CA THR A 67 -17.86 -10.17 -12.86
C THR A 67 -17.03 -10.94 -13.89
N GLY A 68 -15.69 -10.93 -13.80
CA GLY A 68 -14.83 -11.70 -14.70
C GLY A 68 -15.02 -13.23 -14.57
N GLU A 69 -15.01 -13.93 -15.71
CA GLU A 69 -15.23 -15.38 -15.80
C GLU A 69 -13.95 -16.17 -16.18
N GLY A 70 -13.93 -17.47 -15.90
CA GLY A 70 -12.80 -18.35 -16.22
C GLY A 70 -11.60 -18.19 -15.28
N TRP A 71 -10.38 -18.37 -15.79
CA TRP A 71 -9.14 -18.42 -15.01
C TRP A 71 -8.78 -17.10 -14.29
N ILE A 72 -9.31 -15.96 -14.74
CA ILE A 72 -9.02 -14.65 -14.12
C ILE A 72 -9.63 -14.51 -12.72
N ARG A 73 -10.78 -15.18 -12.48
CA ARG A 73 -11.52 -15.12 -11.22
C ARG A 73 -10.76 -15.71 -10.02
N PRO A 74 -10.24 -16.95 -10.07
CA PRO A 74 -9.44 -17.48 -8.95
C PRO A 74 -8.15 -16.67 -8.74
N VAL A 75 -7.52 -16.16 -9.80
CA VAL A 75 -6.34 -15.28 -9.68
C VAL A 75 -6.69 -13.98 -8.97
N TYR A 76 -7.81 -13.34 -9.33
CA TYR A 76 -8.31 -12.13 -8.68
C TYR A 76 -8.52 -12.36 -7.18
N PHE A 77 -9.27 -13.40 -6.80
CA PHE A 77 -9.54 -13.67 -5.39
C PHE A 77 -8.29 -14.04 -4.60
N MET A 78 -7.36 -14.79 -5.19
CA MET A 78 -6.07 -15.08 -4.55
C MET A 78 -5.31 -13.80 -4.21
N ILE A 79 -5.21 -12.86 -5.16
CA ILE A 79 -4.54 -11.57 -4.98
C ILE A 79 -5.31 -10.69 -3.99
N LEU A 80 -6.64 -10.63 -4.10
CA LEU A 80 -7.47 -9.79 -3.24
C LEU A 80 -7.40 -10.24 -1.78
N ILE A 81 -7.54 -11.54 -1.52
CA ILE A 81 -7.52 -12.09 -0.16
C ILE A 81 -6.15 -11.88 0.46
N SER A 82 -5.07 -12.20 -0.26
CA SER A 82 -3.71 -11.98 0.26
C SER A 82 -3.44 -10.49 0.49
N HIS A 83 -3.88 -9.61 -0.41
CA HIS A 83 -3.77 -8.16 -0.26
C HIS A 83 -4.46 -7.67 1.01
N ILE A 84 -5.71 -8.07 1.27
CA ILE A 84 -6.47 -7.60 2.44
C ILE A 84 -5.79 -8.05 3.74
N ILE A 85 -5.37 -9.32 3.83
CA ILE A 85 -4.70 -9.85 5.02
C ILE A 85 -3.38 -9.10 5.29
N LEU A 86 -2.57 -8.91 4.25
CA LEU A 86 -1.30 -8.20 4.37
C LEU A 86 -1.49 -6.69 4.58
N ALA A 87 -2.55 -6.10 4.05
CA ALA A 87 -2.92 -4.71 4.30
C ALA A 87 -3.32 -4.48 5.76
N ALA A 88 -4.02 -5.43 6.39
CA ALA A 88 -4.31 -5.36 7.82
C ALA A 88 -3.02 -5.50 8.65
N ALA A 89 -2.14 -6.42 8.28
CA ALA A 89 -0.86 -6.64 8.97
C ALA A 89 0.12 -5.46 8.84
N ILE A 90 0.15 -4.79 7.69
CA ILE A 90 1.14 -3.75 7.43
C ILE A 90 0.89 -2.48 8.25
N VAL A 91 -0.35 -2.17 8.62
CA VAL A 91 -0.68 -0.96 9.40
C VAL A 91 0.09 -0.90 10.73
N PRO A 92 -0.04 -1.88 11.65
CA PRO A 92 0.73 -1.87 12.89
C PRO A 92 2.24 -2.00 12.65
N MET A 93 2.66 -2.80 11.66
CA MET A 93 4.08 -2.96 11.32
C MET A 93 4.72 -1.64 10.87
N ALA A 94 4.05 -0.88 10.00
CA ALA A 94 4.52 0.41 9.48
C ALA A 94 4.59 1.44 10.61
N VAL A 95 3.56 1.53 11.46
CA VAL A 95 3.55 2.41 12.64
C VAL A 95 4.76 2.12 13.54
N VAL A 96 4.96 0.87 13.94
CA VAL A 96 6.08 0.50 14.81
C VAL A 96 7.43 0.76 14.12
N THR A 97 7.54 0.49 12.82
CA THR A 97 8.78 0.70 12.06
C THR A 97 9.14 2.18 11.98
N VAL A 98 8.16 3.06 11.71
CA VAL A 98 8.33 4.52 11.67
C VAL A 98 8.67 5.06 13.06
N LEU A 99 7.93 4.65 14.10
CA LEU A 99 8.19 5.08 15.48
C LEU A 99 9.60 4.71 15.94
N ARG A 100 10.08 3.50 15.64
CA ARG A 100 11.45 3.07 15.95
C ARG A 100 12.49 3.90 15.21
N GLY A 101 12.23 4.24 13.95
CA GLY A 101 13.07 5.13 13.15
C GLY A 101 13.15 6.54 13.73
N LEU A 102 12.01 7.10 14.19
CA LEU A 102 11.94 8.43 14.82
C LEU A 102 12.60 8.46 16.20
N LYS A 103 12.49 7.38 16.98
CA LYS A 103 13.16 7.23 18.29
C LYS A 103 14.66 6.94 18.19
N GLY A 104 15.22 6.80 16.98
CA GLY A 104 16.64 6.49 16.78
C GLY A 104 17.04 5.06 17.16
N THR A 105 16.09 4.16 17.40
CA THR A 105 16.35 2.73 17.74
C THR A 105 16.60 1.92 16.47
N TYR A 106 17.68 2.27 15.76
CA TYR A 106 17.93 1.81 14.40
C TYR A 106 18.10 0.29 14.27
N ASP A 107 18.60 -0.40 15.30
CA ASP A 107 18.77 -1.86 15.24
C ASP A 107 17.42 -2.58 15.27
N LEU A 108 16.50 -2.12 16.12
CA LEU A 108 15.12 -2.63 16.15
C LEU A 108 14.31 -2.20 14.93
N HIS A 109 14.59 -1.00 14.40
CA HIS A 109 14.02 -0.53 13.13
C HIS A 109 14.45 -1.47 11.98
N LYS A 110 15.75 -1.73 11.78
CA LYS A 110 16.28 -2.60 10.72
C LYS A 110 15.70 -4.02 10.79
N LYS A 111 15.60 -4.60 12.00
CA LYS A 111 15.05 -5.95 12.23
C LYS A 111 13.58 -6.07 11.81
N LEU A 112 12.79 -5.00 11.97
CA LEU A 112 11.39 -5.01 11.56
C LEU A 112 11.22 -4.59 10.09
N ALA A 113 11.98 -3.58 9.65
CA ALA A 113 11.93 -3.03 8.30
C ALA A 113 12.21 -4.07 7.21
N ARG A 114 13.05 -5.09 7.46
CA ARG A 114 13.27 -6.21 6.53
C ARG A 114 12.00 -7.01 6.18
N TRP A 115 11.00 -6.98 7.07
CA TRP A 115 9.70 -7.63 6.87
C TRP A 115 8.64 -6.62 6.46
N THR A 116 8.61 -5.45 7.12
CA THR A 116 7.68 -4.37 6.80
C THR A 116 7.82 -3.92 5.35
N PHE A 117 9.04 -3.71 4.86
CA PHE A 117 9.28 -3.20 3.51
C PHE A 117 8.70 -4.08 2.39
N PRO A 118 9.03 -5.39 2.29
CA PRO A 118 8.48 -6.22 1.23
C PRO A 118 6.96 -6.37 1.32
N VAL A 119 6.40 -6.49 2.54
CA VAL A 119 4.94 -6.53 2.73
C VAL A 119 4.30 -5.23 2.25
N TRP A 120 4.88 -4.08 2.57
CA TRP A 120 4.36 -2.78 2.16
C TRP A 120 4.37 -2.61 0.64
N VAL A 121 5.50 -2.97 0.01
CA VAL A 121 5.62 -2.97 -1.45
C VAL A 121 4.60 -3.91 -2.09
N TYR A 122 4.44 -5.12 -1.55
CA TYR A 122 3.46 -6.09 -2.05
C TYR A 122 2.04 -5.52 -2.02
N VAL A 123 1.62 -4.95 -0.89
CA VAL A 123 0.29 -4.35 -0.73
C VAL A 123 0.11 -3.18 -1.70
N SER A 124 1.09 -2.28 -1.84
CA SER A 124 0.98 -1.16 -2.79
C SER A 124 0.88 -1.62 -4.26
N VAL A 125 1.63 -2.64 -4.67
CA VAL A 125 1.55 -3.20 -6.04
C VAL A 125 0.19 -3.88 -6.26
N THR A 126 -0.21 -4.76 -5.34
CA THR A 126 -1.45 -5.53 -5.47
C THR A 126 -2.69 -4.65 -5.39
N GLY A 127 -2.66 -3.53 -4.66
CA GLY A 127 -3.76 -2.55 -4.64
C GLY A 127 -4.01 -1.94 -6.01
N VAL A 128 -2.94 -1.62 -6.77
CA VAL A 128 -3.06 -1.15 -8.16
C VAL A 128 -3.56 -2.27 -9.07
N LEU A 129 -3.06 -3.49 -8.90
CA LEU A 129 -3.51 -4.64 -9.70
C LEU A 129 -4.99 -4.96 -9.50
N VAL A 130 -5.48 -4.96 -8.25
CA VAL A 130 -6.91 -5.18 -7.96
C VAL A 130 -7.77 -4.12 -8.66
N TYR A 131 -7.35 -2.85 -8.64
CA TYR A 131 -8.02 -1.80 -9.39
C TYR A 131 -8.03 -2.08 -10.91
N LEU A 132 -6.87 -2.38 -11.50
CA LEU A 132 -6.79 -2.68 -12.93
C LEU A 132 -7.66 -3.88 -13.32
N MET A 133 -7.65 -4.93 -12.50
CA MET A 133 -8.46 -6.12 -12.71
C MET A 133 -9.96 -5.82 -12.63
N LEU A 134 -10.38 -4.97 -11.68
CA LEU A 134 -11.79 -4.71 -11.46
C LEU A 134 -12.39 -3.70 -12.46
N TYR A 135 -11.60 -2.76 -12.99
CA TYR A 135 -12.10 -1.67 -13.85
C TYR A 135 -11.67 -1.75 -15.32
N HIS A 136 -10.66 -2.56 -15.67
CA HIS A 136 -10.14 -2.60 -17.06
C HIS A 136 -10.07 -4.01 -17.67
N LEU A 137 -10.23 -5.08 -16.89
CA LEU A 137 -10.15 -6.47 -17.37
C LEU A 137 -11.52 -7.17 -17.37
N VAL A 138 -12.58 -6.45 -17.05
CA VAL A 138 -13.95 -6.96 -16.88
C VAL A 138 -14.92 -6.10 -17.68
#